data_AF-A0A2E7GXU6-F1
#
_entry.id   AF-A0A2E7GXU6-F1
#
_cell.length_a   1.000
_cell.length_b   1.000
_cell.length_c   1.000
_cell.angle_alpha   90.00
_cell.angle_beta   90.00
_cell.angle_gamma   90.00
#
_symmetry.space_group_name_H-M   'P 1'
#
loop_
_entity.id
_entity.type
_entity.pdbx_description
1 polymer ?
#
loop_
_entity_poly.entity_id
_entity_poly.type
_entity_poly.pdbx_seq_one_letter_code
_entity_poly.pdbx_strand_id
1 'polypeptide(L)'
;MTVLCRHNMTISPLAQVKGIEVHRGPSKVLEGASVNIGAGEVISILGDNGSGKTTLIEAFAGILPLRSGEVVWHEGGESILVRDSDGRRNPPPPMGLTLQNGGISGEETVSERLAVSLSVAGIHPREGQLADLLGHWGLLHRSEDRVAHLSGGLRRRLSILCGLAPAALSETPRVVLLDEPSEGLDDSAKESLKGWIRALSSRNHGILVATHDKDLSSCADRILTIEDGFLIESPGEASGEPSNLPATIQSSEKRAISSLIRWSIRMELRNPIETVGRATPAIVAILLSYALLMDFDLQSHDSRLLAALVLAPAFIASISSPAIVSRLSESDCGRWWDAVAGPMARPAFSISGASIILPIPVTYLSWLVLSGSVDDQVSSEVLAWLWIPALAMMDLAIASTALHLLVSDLSRSSAAPAPLLLVVMVWPFLELTDALSSIIDNGMTWGLSIHEPLVTCIVASLLSALVWLSAVLIPDY
;
A
#
# COMPACT_ATOMS: atom_id res chain seq x y z
N MET A 1 -6.49 -36.91 -36.01
CA MET A 1 -5.09 -36.83 -35.51
C MET A 1 -5.17 -36.78 -34.01
N THR A 2 -4.60 -37.79 -33.37
CA THR A 2 -4.72 -38.14 -31.95
C THR A 2 -4.11 -37.05 -31.07
N VAL A 3 -4.91 -36.50 -30.16
CA VAL A 3 -4.47 -35.61 -29.08
C VAL A 3 -3.55 -36.42 -28.17
N LEU A 4 -2.24 -36.20 -28.31
CA LEU A 4 -1.25 -36.75 -27.38
C LEU A 4 -1.38 -35.99 -26.06
N CYS A 5 -1.84 -36.71 -25.03
CA CYS A 5 -1.66 -36.36 -23.64
C CYS A 5 -0.20 -35.95 -23.40
N ARG A 6 0.05 -34.69 -23.00
CA ARG A 6 1.34 -34.29 -22.42
C ARG A 6 1.43 -34.88 -21.01
N HIS A 7 1.97 -36.09 -20.92
CA HIS A 7 2.40 -36.68 -19.64
C HIS A 7 3.86 -36.28 -19.37
N ASN A 8 4.09 -35.68 -18.21
CA ASN A 8 5.32 -35.66 -17.42
C ASN A 8 6.64 -35.20 -18.07
N MET A 9 6.84 -33.88 -18.16
CA MET A 9 8.07 -33.29 -17.65
C MET A 9 7.70 -32.44 -16.44
N THR A 10 8.30 -32.72 -15.29
CA THR A 10 8.12 -32.00 -14.02
C THR A 10 8.66 -30.57 -14.14
N ILE A 11 7.90 -29.71 -14.81
CA ILE A 11 8.12 -28.27 -14.78
C ILE A 11 7.41 -27.79 -13.51
N SER A 12 8.15 -27.22 -12.57
CA SER A 12 7.55 -26.60 -11.38
C SER A 12 6.52 -25.56 -11.82
N PRO A 13 5.33 -25.52 -11.18
CA PRO A 13 4.32 -24.53 -11.53
C PRO A 13 4.85 -23.11 -11.27
N LEU A 14 4.35 -22.11 -11.97
CA LEU A 14 4.72 -20.70 -11.72
C LEU A 14 4.19 -20.22 -10.36
N ALA A 15 3.00 -20.68 -9.97
CA ALA A 15 2.44 -20.45 -8.64
C ALA A 15 1.56 -21.62 -8.21
N GLN A 16 1.45 -21.82 -6.90
CA GLN A 16 0.70 -22.90 -6.30
C GLN A 16 0.12 -22.46 -4.95
N VAL A 17 -1.13 -22.83 -4.71
CA VAL A 17 -1.75 -22.86 -3.38
C VAL A 17 -1.87 -24.31 -2.91
N LYS A 18 -1.56 -24.57 -1.64
CA LYS A 18 -1.59 -25.93 -1.05
C LYS A 18 -2.46 -25.96 0.18
N GLY A 19 -3.60 -26.65 0.09
CA GLY A 19 -4.49 -26.92 1.22
C GLY A 19 -4.97 -25.66 1.95
N ILE A 20 -5.20 -24.57 1.21
CA ILE A 20 -5.50 -23.30 1.84
C ILE A 20 -6.92 -23.28 2.39
N GLU A 21 -7.05 -22.74 3.59
CA GLU A 21 -8.33 -22.40 4.20
C GLU A 21 -8.37 -20.89 4.40
N VAL A 22 -9.39 -20.22 3.86
CA VAL A 22 -9.51 -18.76 3.92
C VAL A 22 -10.87 -18.38 4.46
N HIS A 23 -10.87 -17.51 5.46
CA HIS A 23 -12.07 -16.99 6.10
C HIS A 23 -12.24 -15.51 5.75
N ARG A 24 -13.49 -15.06 5.62
CA ARG A 24 -13.83 -13.63 5.59
C ARG A 24 -14.80 -13.32 6.71
N GLY A 25 -14.31 -12.61 7.72
CA GLY A 25 -15.05 -12.46 8.98
C GLY A 25 -15.33 -13.84 9.57
N PRO A 26 -16.59 -14.16 9.94
CA PRO A 26 -16.94 -15.47 10.50
C PRO A 26 -17.13 -16.57 9.43
N SER A 27 -17.17 -16.21 8.13
CA SER A 27 -17.52 -17.14 7.07
C SER A 27 -16.28 -17.86 6.53
N LYS A 28 -16.33 -19.19 6.51
CA LYS A 28 -15.37 -20.04 5.79
C LYS A 28 -15.68 -19.96 4.30
N VAL A 29 -14.74 -19.45 3.49
CA VAL A 29 -14.96 -19.20 2.06
C VAL A 29 -14.26 -20.23 1.18
N LEU A 30 -13.04 -20.63 1.56
CA LEU A 30 -12.29 -21.71 0.88
C LEU A 30 -11.88 -22.75 1.91
N GLU A 31 -11.97 -24.02 1.53
CA GLU A 31 -11.66 -25.16 2.41
C GLU A 31 -10.75 -26.16 1.70
N GLY A 32 -9.52 -26.30 2.19
CA GLY A 32 -8.54 -27.28 1.67
C GLY A 32 -8.16 -27.07 0.21
N ALA A 33 -8.35 -25.87 -0.33
CA ALA A 33 -8.16 -25.56 -1.73
C ALA A 33 -6.69 -25.75 -2.15
N SER A 34 -6.46 -26.56 -3.18
CA SER A 34 -5.12 -26.81 -3.72
C SER A 34 -5.18 -26.68 -5.23
N VAL A 35 -4.39 -25.77 -5.81
CA VAL A 35 -4.33 -25.58 -7.25
C VAL A 35 -3.00 -24.97 -7.68
N ASN A 36 -2.56 -25.35 -8.88
CA ASN A 36 -1.31 -24.94 -9.48
C ASN A 36 -1.58 -24.20 -10.79
N ILE A 37 -0.81 -23.14 -11.02
CA ILE A 37 -0.76 -22.38 -12.28
C ILE A 37 0.54 -22.73 -13.00
N GLY A 38 0.42 -23.45 -14.11
CA GLY A 38 1.54 -23.82 -14.98
C GLY A 38 2.00 -22.68 -15.90
N ALA A 39 3.19 -22.86 -16.48
CA ALA A 39 3.69 -21.97 -17.52
C ALA A 39 2.85 -22.12 -18.80
N GLY A 40 2.39 -20.99 -19.34
CA GLY A 40 1.55 -20.94 -20.55
C GLY A 40 0.11 -21.39 -20.34
N GLU A 41 -0.30 -21.64 -19.11
CA GLU A 41 -1.64 -22.14 -18.79
C GLU A 41 -2.60 -21.00 -18.51
N VAL A 42 -3.80 -21.08 -19.07
CA VAL A 42 -4.94 -20.21 -18.75
C VAL A 42 -5.95 -20.99 -17.92
N ILE A 43 -6.20 -20.53 -16.71
CA ILE A 43 -7.17 -21.12 -15.79
C ILE A 43 -8.31 -20.13 -15.57
N SER A 44 -9.56 -20.56 -15.80
CA SER A 44 -10.74 -19.77 -15.46
C SER A 44 -11.40 -20.29 -14.18
N ILE A 45 -11.74 -19.38 -13.26
CA ILE A 45 -12.50 -19.67 -12.06
C ILE A 45 -13.96 -19.29 -12.30
N LEU A 46 -14.85 -20.28 -12.19
CA LEU A 46 -16.30 -20.14 -12.27
C LEU A 46 -16.93 -20.38 -10.90
N GLY A 47 -18.12 -19.81 -10.71
CA GLY A 47 -18.92 -19.98 -9.50
C GLY A 47 -19.82 -18.79 -9.27
N ASP A 48 -20.83 -18.96 -8.40
CA ASP A 48 -21.79 -17.91 -8.07
C ASP A 48 -21.12 -16.69 -7.41
N ASN A 49 -21.86 -15.59 -7.32
CA ASN A 49 -21.39 -14.42 -6.57
C ASN A 49 -21.24 -14.79 -5.09
N GLY A 50 -20.05 -14.52 -4.53
CA GLY A 50 -19.72 -14.90 -3.16
C GLY A 50 -19.17 -16.32 -2.98
N SER A 51 -19.02 -17.11 -4.05
CA SER A 51 -18.45 -18.47 -3.98
C SER A 51 -16.99 -18.52 -3.52
N GLY A 52 -16.22 -17.42 -3.69
CA GLY A 52 -14.82 -17.34 -3.27
C GLY A 52 -13.81 -17.09 -4.40
N LYS A 53 -14.25 -16.76 -5.62
CA LYS A 53 -13.37 -16.49 -6.77
C LYS A 53 -12.31 -15.42 -6.48
N THR A 54 -12.76 -14.24 -6.07
CA THR A 54 -11.90 -13.13 -5.61
C THR A 54 -11.01 -13.55 -4.44
N THR A 55 -11.52 -14.35 -3.51
CA THR A 55 -10.74 -14.87 -2.37
C THR A 55 -9.58 -15.74 -2.83
N LEU A 56 -9.76 -16.60 -3.84
CA LEU A 56 -8.69 -17.42 -4.39
C LEU A 56 -7.62 -16.57 -5.08
N ILE A 57 -8.03 -15.57 -5.87
CA ILE A 57 -7.09 -14.63 -6.52
C ILE A 57 -6.26 -13.86 -5.49
N GLU A 58 -6.90 -13.33 -4.46
CA GLU A 58 -6.22 -12.53 -3.45
C GLU A 58 -5.35 -13.38 -2.51
N ALA A 59 -5.69 -14.66 -2.32
CA ALA A 59 -4.82 -15.63 -1.67
C ALA A 59 -3.55 -15.87 -2.50
N PHE A 60 -3.69 -16.14 -3.81
CA PHE A 60 -2.54 -16.26 -4.72
C PHE A 60 -1.63 -15.03 -4.69
N ALA A 61 -2.22 -13.83 -4.63
CA ALA A 61 -1.51 -12.55 -4.53
C ALA A 61 -0.87 -12.30 -3.15
N GLY A 62 -1.10 -13.16 -2.15
CA GLY A 62 -0.54 -13.03 -0.81
C GLY A 62 -1.16 -11.93 0.05
N ILE A 63 -2.33 -11.42 -0.33
CA ILE A 63 -3.02 -10.31 0.36
C ILE A 63 -3.79 -10.83 1.58
N LEU A 64 -4.40 -12.01 1.48
CA LEU A 64 -5.27 -12.53 2.53
C LEU A 64 -4.51 -13.39 3.55
N PRO A 65 -4.79 -13.26 4.86
CA PRO A 65 -4.33 -14.23 5.85
C PRO A 65 -4.94 -15.61 5.58
N LEU A 66 -4.16 -16.65 5.87
CA LEU A 66 -4.57 -18.05 5.68
C LEU A 66 -4.79 -18.71 7.05
N ARG A 67 -5.85 -19.50 7.18
CA ARG A 67 -6.09 -20.31 8.39
C ARG A 67 -5.31 -21.64 8.35
N SER A 68 -5.13 -22.19 7.15
CA SER A 68 -4.28 -23.33 6.88
C SER A 68 -3.61 -23.19 5.52
N GLY A 69 -2.56 -23.97 5.29
CA GLY A 69 -1.93 -24.08 3.98
C GLY A 69 -0.94 -22.95 3.68
N GLU A 70 -0.46 -22.96 2.43
CA GLU A 70 0.56 -22.03 1.95
C GLU A 70 0.36 -21.65 0.48
N VAL A 71 0.92 -20.50 0.12
CA VAL A 71 1.04 -20.01 -1.26
C VAL A 71 2.52 -19.90 -1.60
N VAL A 72 2.93 -20.62 -2.64
CA VAL A 72 4.32 -20.72 -3.10
C VAL A 72 4.37 -20.34 -4.58
N TRP A 73 5.31 -19.47 -4.93
CA TRP A 73 5.58 -19.08 -6.31
C TRP A 73 6.95 -19.57 -6.72
N HIS A 74 7.18 -19.70 -8.03
CA HIS A 74 8.46 -20.11 -8.58
C HIS A 74 8.96 -19.09 -9.62
N GLU A 75 10.17 -18.59 -9.44
CA GLU A 75 10.84 -17.66 -10.35
C GLU A 75 12.31 -18.10 -10.48
N GLY A 76 12.83 -18.20 -11.71
CA GLY A 76 14.24 -18.56 -11.93
C GLY A 76 14.67 -19.94 -11.41
N GLY A 77 13.73 -20.85 -11.12
CA GLY A 77 14.01 -22.16 -10.53
C GLY A 77 14.03 -22.17 -8.99
N GLU A 78 13.85 -21.03 -8.35
CA GLU A 78 13.73 -20.93 -6.89
C GLU A 78 12.25 -20.94 -6.46
N SER A 79 11.96 -21.55 -5.31
CA SER A 79 10.65 -21.50 -4.67
C SER A 79 10.59 -20.36 -3.65
N ILE A 80 9.58 -19.50 -3.76
CA ILE A 80 9.36 -18.35 -2.90
C ILE A 80 8.05 -18.58 -2.15
N LEU A 81 8.13 -18.72 -0.82
CA LEU A 81 6.95 -18.71 0.04
C LEU A 81 6.34 -17.31 0.06
N VAL A 82 5.17 -17.13 -0.55
CA VAL A 82 4.49 -15.82 -0.57
C VAL A 82 3.72 -15.59 0.73
N ARG A 83 2.95 -16.58 1.19
CA ARG A 83 2.20 -16.51 2.44
C ARG A 83 1.85 -17.89 2.99
N ASP A 84 1.78 -18.05 4.31
CA ASP A 84 1.27 -19.27 4.96
C ASP A 84 0.38 -18.99 6.18
N SER A 85 -0.13 -20.06 6.77
CA SER A 85 -0.94 -20.02 7.99
C SER A 85 -0.18 -19.70 9.27
N ASP A 86 1.16 -19.74 9.26
CA ASP A 86 1.98 -19.30 10.40
C ASP A 86 2.14 -17.76 10.44
N GLY A 87 1.60 -17.07 9.44
CA GLY A 87 1.71 -15.62 9.29
C GLY A 87 2.99 -15.17 8.59
N ARG A 88 3.81 -16.09 8.07
CA ARG A 88 4.98 -15.72 7.28
C ARG A 88 4.52 -15.16 5.94
N ARG A 89 5.15 -14.08 5.51
CA ARG A 89 4.81 -13.38 4.27
C ARG A 89 6.06 -12.80 3.63
N ASN A 90 6.29 -13.11 2.35
CA ASN A 90 7.39 -12.54 1.57
C ASN A 90 6.85 -11.84 0.31
N PRO A 91 7.61 -10.90 -0.28
CA PRO A 91 7.20 -10.25 -1.52
C PRO A 91 7.06 -11.28 -2.65
N PRO A 92 5.94 -11.28 -3.40
CA PRO A 92 5.81 -12.18 -4.55
C PRO A 92 6.74 -11.75 -5.70
N PRO A 93 7.05 -12.67 -6.64
CA PRO A 93 7.59 -12.33 -7.95
C PRO A 93 6.77 -11.25 -8.70
N PRO A 94 7.34 -10.58 -9.71
CA PRO A 94 6.62 -9.62 -10.52
C PRO A 94 5.43 -10.29 -11.19
N MET A 95 4.25 -9.70 -11.01
CA MET A 95 2.99 -10.25 -11.50
C MET A 95 2.17 -9.23 -12.26
N GLY A 96 1.23 -9.75 -13.03
CA GLY A 96 0.06 -9.00 -13.45
C GLY A 96 -1.05 -9.13 -12.41
N LEU A 97 -1.66 -8.02 -12.00
CA LEU A 97 -2.78 -8.05 -11.06
C LEU A 97 -3.87 -7.05 -11.45
N THR A 98 -5.09 -7.54 -11.62
CA THR A 98 -6.31 -6.76 -11.76
C THR A 98 -7.29 -7.19 -10.67
N LEU A 99 -7.54 -6.29 -9.71
CA LEU A 99 -8.56 -6.51 -8.67
C LEU A 99 -9.96 -6.14 -9.19
N GLN A 100 -11.01 -6.61 -8.51
CA GLN A 100 -12.40 -6.35 -8.88
C GLN A 100 -12.68 -4.84 -9.01
N ASN A 101 -12.33 -4.03 -7.99
CA ASN A 101 -12.49 -2.56 -8.03
C ASN A 101 -11.31 -1.83 -8.70
N GLY A 102 -10.35 -2.58 -9.24
CA GLY A 102 -9.27 -2.09 -10.09
C GLY A 102 -7.95 -1.77 -9.39
N GLY A 103 -7.95 -1.46 -8.09
CA GLY A 103 -6.70 -1.23 -7.34
C GLY A 103 -5.97 0.07 -7.71
N ILE A 104 -6.71 1.10 -8.14
CA ILE A 104 -6.18 2.37 -8.66
C ILE A 104 -6.76 3.54 -7.86
N SER A 105 -5.91 4.48 -7.42
CA SER A 105 -6.38 5.73 -6.82
C SER A 105 -6.84 6.72 -7.89
N GLY A 106 -7.94 7.43 -7.61
CA GLY A 106 -8.53 8.39 -8.55
C GLY A 106 -7.63 9.60 -8.85
N GLU A 107 -6.68 9.90 -7.96
CA GLU A 107 -5.76 11.03 -8.11
C GLU A 107 -4.59 10.75 -9.07
N GLU A 108 -4.31 9.49 -9.40
CA GLU A 108 -3.29 9.10 -10.39
C GLU A 108 -3.69 9.56 -11.80
N THR A 109 -2.74 9.93 -12.65
CA THR A 109 -3.03 10.03 -14.09
C THR A 109 -2.99 8.64 -14.73
N VAL A 110 -3.62 8.51 -15.91
CA VAL A 110 -3.61 7.26 -16.68
C VAL A 110 -2.18 6.79 -17.01
N SER A 111 -1.34 7.70 -17.50
CA SER A 111 0.06 7.43 -17.84
C SER A 111 0.89 7.05 -16.62
N GLU A 112 0.72 7.78 -15.51
CA GLU A 112 1.41 7.52 -14.26
C GLU A 112 1.05 6.15 -13.69
N ARG A 113 -0.23 5.79 -13.67
CA ARG A 113 -0.67 4.51 -13.10
C ARG A 113 -0.09 3.32 -13.86
N LEU A 114 -0.08 3.39 -15.20
CA LEU A 114 0.51 2.34 -16.03
C LEU A 114 2.03 2.27 -15.81
N ALA A 115 2.71 3.43 -15.76
CA ALA A 115 4.14 3.49 -15.50
C ALA A 115 4.52 2.93 -14.11
N VAL A 116 3.71 3.19 -13.08
CA VAL A 116 3.88 2.63 -11.73
C VAL A 116 3.73 1.11 -11.76
N SER A 117 2.69 0.59 -12.41
CA SER A 117 2.45 -0.85 -12.52
C SER A 117 3.61 -1.60 -13.19
N LEU A 118 4.20 -0.99 -14.24
CA LEU A 118 5.38 -1.53 -14.91
C LEU A 118 6.65 -1.41 -14.07
N SER A 119 6.88 -0.26 -13.42
CA SER A 119 8.06 0.01 -12.60
C SER A 119 8.16 -0.94 -11.40
N VAL A 120 7.03 -1.23 -10.75
CA VAL A 120 6.96 -2.21 -9.66
C VAL A 120 7.35 -3.61 -10.15
N ALA A 121 6.99 -3.93 -11.39
CA ALA A 121 7.32 -5.20 -12.04
C ALA A 121 8.72 -5.23 -12.69
N GLY A 122 9.57 -4.23 -12.41
CA GLY A 122 10.94 -4.13 -12.94
C GLY A 122 11.05 -3.70 -14.40
N ILE A 123 9.97 -3.19 -14.99
CA ILE A 123 9.88 -2.81 -16.40
C ILE A 123 9.87 -1.28 -16.53
N HIS A 124 10.77 -0.76 -17.36
CA HIS A 124 10.91 0.67 -17.62
C HIS A 124 10.78 0.94 -19.12
N PRO A 125 9.53 1.08 -19.63
CA PRO A 125 9.33 1.37 -21.04
C PRO A 125 9.79 2.80 -21.39
N ARG A 126 10.19 3.00 -22.64
CA ARG A 126 10.33 4.36 -23.18
C ARG A 126 8.95 5.02 -23.31
N GLU A 127 8.89 6.35 -23.31
CA GLU A 127 7.64 7.10 -23.44
C GLU A 127 6.80 6.66 -24.65
N GLY A 128 7.43 6.44 -25.81
CA GLY A 128 6.73 5.93 -27.01
C GLY A 128 6.07 4.56 -26.80
N GLN A 129 6.73 3.63 -26.09
CA GLN A 129 6.15 2.31 -25.81
C GLN A 129 4.98 2.38 -24.84
N LEU A 130 5.06 3.29 -23.85
CA LEU A 130 3.94 3.55 -22.94
C LEU A 130 2.74 4.14 -23.71
N ALA A 131 3.00 5.09 -24.61
CA ALA A 131 1.98 5.67 -25.49
C ALA A 131 1.35 4.64 -26.42
N ASP A 132 2.14 3.71 -26.98
CA ASP A 132 1.65 2.62 -27.84
C ASP A 132 0.71 1.67 -27.08
N LEU A 133 1.07 1.29 -25.84
CA LEU A 133 0.22 0.48 -24.97
C LEU A 133 -1.12 1.17 -24.69
N LEU A 134 -1.07 2.45 -24.32
CA LEU A 134 -2.27 3.26 -24.09
C LEU A 134 -3.08 3.41 -25.37
N GLY A 135 -2.43 3.57 -26.53
CA GLY A 135 -3.06 3.66 -27.84
C GLY A 135 -3.84 2.40 -28.18
N HIS A 136 -3.24 1.22 -27.96
CA HIS A 136 -3.86 -0.07 -28.21
C HIS A 136 -5.15 -0.29 -27.41
N TRP A 137 -5.22 0.24 -26.18
CA TRP A 137 -6.40 0.17 -25.32
C TRP A 137 -7.34 1.39 -25.43
N GLY A 138 -7.07 2.31 -26.35
CA GLY A 138 -7.88 3.51 -26.58
C GLY A 138 -7.79 4.55 -25.46
N LEU A 139 -6.72 4.54 -24.69
CA LEU A 139 -6.49 5.41 -23.52
C LEU A 139 -5.52 6.57 -23.79
N LEU A 140 -4.81 6.58 -24.93
CA LEU A 140 -3.76 7.58 -25.21
C LEU A 140 -4.27 9.02 -25.15
N HIS A 141 -5.47 9.28 -25.67
CA HIS A 141 -6.11 10.61 -25.67
C HIS A 141 -6.49 11.14 -24.27
N ARG A 142 -6.42 10.27 -23.24
CA ARG A 142 -6.71 10.56 -21.82
C ARG A 142 -5.51 10.27 -20.93
N SER A 143 -4.31 10.11 -21.52
CA SER A 143 -3.08 9.73 -20.81
C SER A 143 -2.77 10.61 -19.60
N GLU A 144 -3.05 11.91 -19.71
CA GLU A 144 -2.77 12.89 -18.65
C GLU A 144 -3.99 13.23 -17.78
N ASP A 145 -5.15 12.64 -18.06
CA ASP A 145 -6.34 12.81 -17.24
C ASP A 145 -6.19 12.02 -15.94
N ARG A 146 -6.72 12.59 -14.85
CA ARG A 146 -6.86 11.87 -13.57
C ARG A 146 -7.83 10.71 -13.74
N VAL A 147 -7.54 9.58 -13.11
CA VAL A 147 -8.37 8.38 -13.16
C VAL A 147 -9.78 8.66 -12.64
N ALA A 148 -9.93 9.55 -11.66
CA ALA A 148 -11.23 10.00 -11.13
C ALA A 148 -12.14 10.68 -12.19
N HIS A 149 -11.58 11.18 -13.30
CA HIS A 149 -12.34 11.82 -14.37
C HIS A 149 -12.69 10.87 -15.52
N LEU A 150 -12.25 9.61 -15.46
CA LEU A 150 -12.57 8.61 -16.47
C LEU A 150 -13.98 8.04 -16.28
N SER A 151 -14.59 7.61 -17.38
CA SER A 151 -15.77 6.75 -17.28
C SER A 151 -15.40 5.40 -16.68
N GLY A 152 -16.38 4.69 -16.10
CA GLY A 152 -16.16 3.36 -15.51
C GLY A 152 -15.48 2.37 -16.48
N GLY A 153 -15.90 2.37 -17.74
CA GLY A 153 -15.29 1.51 -18.78
C GLY A 153 -13.84 1.87 -19.10
N LEU A 154 -13.50 3.17 -19.18
CA LEU A 154 -12.11 3.60 -19.39
C LEU A 154 -11.23 3.27 -18.18
N ARG A 155 -11.75 3.45 -16.96
CA ARG A 155 -11.06 3.03 -15.73
C ARG A 155 -10.82 1.52 -15.71
N ARG A 156 -11.79 0.72 -16.16
CA ARG A 156 -11.64 -0.74 -16.28
C ARG A 156 -10.57 -1.11 -17.30
N ARG A 157 -10.59 -0.52 -18.50
CA ARG A 157 -9.55 -0.74 -19.52
C ARG A 157 -8.15 -0.45 -18.97
N LEU A 158 -7.98 0.64 -18.22
CA LEU A 158 -6.71 0.96 -17.58
C LEU A 158 -6.30 -0.10 -16.55
N SER A 159 -7.22 -0.54 -15.69
CA SER A 159 -6.96 -1.58 -14.69
C SER A 159 -6.50 -2.90 -15.31
N ILE A 160 -7.16 -3.32 -16.38
CA ILE A 160 -6.79 -4.52 -17.13
C ILE A 160 -5.43 -4.35 -17.78
N LEU A 161 -5.19 -3.21 -18.44
CA LEU A 161 -3.89 -2.93 -19.04
C LEU A 161 -2.77 -2.94 -17.99
N CYS A 162 -3.00 -2.41 -16.79
CA CYS A 162 -2.05 -2.48 -15.68
C CYS A 162 -1.81 -3.92 -15.20
N GLY A 163 -2.82 -4.79 -15.28
CA GLY A 163 -2.68 -6.21 -14.99
C GLY A 163 -1.96 -7.00 -16.08
N LEU A 164 -2.17 -6.69 -17.36
CA LEU A 164 -1.61 -7.45 -18.47
C LEU A 164 -0.21 -6.97 -18.89
N ALA A 165 0.03 -5.66 -18.89
CA ALA A 165 1.27 -5.06 -19.41
C ALA A 165 2.56 -5.55 -18.72
N PRO A 166 2.59 -5.79 -17.38
CA PRO A 166 3.74 -6.38 -16.72
C PRO A 166 4.17 -7.73 -17.29
N ALA A 167 3.22 -8.55 -17.75
CA ALA A 167 3.55 -9.80 -18.43
C ALA A 167 3.84 -9.56 -19.92
N ALA A 168 3.04 -8.75 -20.60
CA ALA A 168 3.17 -8.51 -22.05
C ALA A 168 4.54 -7.97 -22.45
N LEU A 169 5.17 -7.15 -21.59
CA LEU A 169 6.50 -6.59 -21.81
C LEU A 169 7.64 -7.44 -21.21
N SER A 170 7.36 -8.57 -20.56
CA SER A 170 8.39 -9.40 -19.93
C SER A 170 8.93 -10.48 -20.86
N GLU A 171 10.23 -10.74 -20.79
CA GLU A 171 10.87 -11.88 -21.46
C GLU A 171 10.70 -13.18 -20.68
N THR A 172 10.61 -13.09 -19.36
CA THR A 172 10.45 -14.26 -18.48
C THR A 172 8.98 -14.55 -18.20
N PRO A 173 8.60 -15.85 -18.03
CA PRO A 173 7.27 -16.24 -17.57
C PRO A 173 6.86 -15.52 -16.28
N ARG A 174 5.60 -15.10 -16.21
CA ARG A 174 5.00 -14.39 -15.08
C ARG A 174 3.61 -14.92 -14.81
N VAL A 175 3.13 -14.74 -13.59
CA VAL A 175 1.74 -15.01 -13.22
C VAL A 175 0.90 -13.75 -13.44
N VAL A 176 -0.28 -13.92 -14.01
CA VAL A 176 -1.27 -12.86 -14.23
C VAL A 176 -2.58 -13.25 -13.55
N LEU A 177 -3.00 -12.46 -12.57
CA LEU A 177 -4.21 -12.68 -11.78
C LEU A 177 -5.26 -11.63 -12.16
N LEU A 178 -6.40 -12.07 -12.68
CA LEU A 178 -7.45 -11.18 -13.21
C LEU A 178 -8.79 -11.47 -12.53
N ASP A 179 -9.32 -10.51 -11.79
CA ASP A 179 -10.61 -10.64 -11.11
C ASP A 179 -11.71 -9.89 -11.86
N GLU A 180 -12.67 -10.64 -12.42
CA GLU A 180 -13.80 -10.20 -13.26
C GLU A 180 -13.42 -9.26 -14.42
N PRO A 181 -12.34 -9.51 -15.19
CA PRO A 181 -11.75 -8.54 -16.12
C PRO A 181 -12.70 -8.08 -17.23
N SER A 182 -13.72 -8.85 -17.61
CA SER A 182 -14.68 -8.46 -18.66
C SER A 182 -15.78 -7.49 -18.20
N GLU A 183 -15.99 -7.32 -16.89
CA GLU A 183 -17.04 -6.44 -16.35
C GLU A 183 -16.77 -4.97 -16.70
N GLY A 184 -17.76 -4.31 -17.30
CA GLY A 184 -17.66 -2.89 -17.69
C GLY A 184 -16.86 -2.63 -18.98
N LEU A 185 -16.41 -3.68 -19.68
CA LEU A 185 -15.82 -3.57 -21.01
C LEU A 185 -16.88 -3.64 -22.11
N ASP A 186 -16.65 -2.90 -23.19
CA ASP A 186 -17.35 -3.11 -24.47
C ASP A 186 -16.75 -4.28 -25.25
N ASP A 187 -17.46 -4.71 -26.29
CA ASP A 187 -17.13 -5.90 -27.08
C ASP A 187 -15.72 -5.83 -27.69
N SER A 188 -15.30 -4.65 -28.16
CA SER A 188 -13.96 -4.45 -28.73
C SER A 188 -12.86 -4.62 -27.68
N ALA A 189 -13.06 -4.12 -26.46
CA ALA A 189 -12.12 -4.32 -25.37
C ALA A 189 -12.12 -5.77 -24.86
N LYS A 190 -13.27 -6.46 -24.87
CA LYS A 190 -13.34 -7.89 -24.55
C LYS A 190 -12.59 -8.76 -25.56
N GLU A 191 -12.72 -8.49 -26.85
CA GLU A 191 -11.92 -9.14 -27.90
C GLU A 191 -10.42 -8.91 -27.68
N SER A 192 -10.04 -7.66 -27.38
CA SER A 192 -8.64 -7.32 -27.07
C SER A 192 -8.13 -8.09 -25.85
N LEU A 193 -8.92 -8.19 -24.78
CA LEU A 193 -8.61 -8.96 -23.59
C LEU A 193 -8.38 -10.45 -23.91
N LYS A 194 -9.30 -11.09 -24.65
CA LYS A 194 -9.18 -12.51 -25.04
C LYS A 194 -7.90 -12.76 -25.85
N GLY A 195 -7.65 -11.90 -26.86
CA GLY A 195 -6.46 -11.99 -27.69
C GLY A 195 -5.17 -11.83 -26.89
N TRP A 196 -5.13 -10.89 -25.94
CA TRP A 196 -3.98 -10.71 -25.06
C TRP A 196 -3.77 -11.90 -24.11
N ILE A 197 -4.83 -12.47 -23.52
CA ILE A 197 -4.71 -13.66 -22.65
C ILE A 197 -4.09 -14.83 -23.42
N ARG A 198 -4.60 -15.15 -24.62
CA ARG A 198 -4.04 -16.24 -25.43
C ARG A 198 -2.63 -15.94 -25.91
N ALA A 199 -2.33 -14.69 -26.25
CA ALA A 199 -0.97 -14.29 -26.61
C ALA A 199 0.02 -14.38 -25.44
N LEU A 200 -0.41 -14.02 -24.22
CA LEU A 200 0.41 -14.17 -23.01
C LEU A 200 0.65 -15.65 -22.68
N SER A 201 -0.37 -16.49 -22.78
CA SER A 201 -0.24 -17.95 -22.66
C SER A 201 0.77 -18.51 -23.68
N SER A 202 0.73 -18.05 -24.93
CA SER A 202 1.70 -18.46 -25.96
C SER A 202 3.15 -18.03 -25.65
N ARG A 203 3.33 -16.99 -24.82
CA ARG A 203 4.62 -16.53 -24.28
C ARG A 203 4.98 -17.20 -22.94
N ASN A 204 4.33 -18.31 -22.60
CA ASN A 204 4.53 -19.08 -21.37
C ASN A 204 4.16 -18.36 -20.06
N HIS A 205 3.41 -17.25 -20.09
CA HIS A 205 2.85 -16.68 -18.86
C HIS A 205 1.70 -17.56 -18.35
N GLY A 206 1.56 -17.67 -17.03
CA GLY A 206 0.45 -18.37 -16.39
C GLY A 206 -0.65 -17.37 -16.03
N ILE A 207 -1.90 -17.68 -16.35
CA ILE A 207 -3.03 -16.77 -16.18
C ILE A 207 -4.11 -17.45 -15.33
N LEU A 208 -4.57 -16.76 -14.29
CA LEU A 208 -5.75 -17.13 -13.50
C LEU A 208 -6.79 -16.02 -13.63
N VAL A 209 -7.96 -16.36 -14.16
CA VAL A 209 -9.04 -15.40 -14.41
C VAL A 209 -10.34 -15.83 -13.72
N ALA A 210 -10.81 -15.03 -12.75
CA ALA A 210 -12.16 -15.16 -12.25
C ALA A 210 -13.12 -14.43 -13.20
N THR A 211 -14.14 -15.12 -13.69
CA THR A 211 -15.11 -14.54 -14.62
C THR A 211 -16.42 -15.31 -14.59
N HIS A 212 -17.52 -14.63 -14.83
CA HIS A 212 -18.80 -15.25 -15.19
C HIS A 212 -19.12 -15.17 -16.69
N ASP A 213 -18.28 -14.46 -17.46
CA ASP A 213 -18.39 -14.33 -18.91
C ASP A 213 -17.95 -15.64 -19.61
N LYS A 214 -18.91 -16.30 -20.27
CA LYS A 214 -18.69 -17.58 -20.96
C LYS A 214 -17.67 -17.46 -22.07
N ASP A 215 -17.69 -16.37 -22.83
CA ASP A 215 -16.78 -16.18 -23.96
C ASP A 215 -15.35 -16.08 -23.45
N LEU A 216 -15.14 -15.38 -22.34
CA LEU A 216 -13.82 -15.31 -21.70
C LEU A 216 -13.39 -16.65 -21.09
N SER A 217 -14.31 -17.37 -20.45
CA SER A 217 -14.02 -18.69 -19.86
C SER A 217 -13.61 -19.73 -20.91
N SER A 218 -14.14 -19.61 -22.14
CA SER A 218 -13.78 -20.51 -23.24
C SER A 218 -12.30 -20.41 -23.64
N CYS A 219 -11.62 -19.30 -23.32
CA CYS A 219 -10.18 -19.15 -23.54
C CYS A 219 -9.31 -19.99 -22.59
N ALA A 220 -9.89 -20.57 -21.54
CA ALA A 220 -9.16 -21.32 -20.53
C ALA A 220 -8.79 -22.72 -21.01
N ASP A 221 -7.60 -23.18 -20.62
CA ASP A 221 -7.15 -24.56 -20.79
C ASP A 221 -7.71 -25.45 -19.65
N ARG A 222 -7.91 -24.85 -18.46
CA ARG A 222 -8.52 -25.48 -17.26
C ARG A 222 -9.59 -24.60 -16.64
N ILE A 223 -10.68 -25.21 -16.17
CA ILE A 223 -11.78 -24.55 -15.47
C ILE A 223 -11.81 -25.05 -14.03
N LEU A 224 -11.81 -24.12 -13.08
CA LEU A 224 -12.01 -24.36 -11.66
C LEU A 224 -13.39 -23.86 -11.27
N THR A 225 -14.28 -24.74 -10.82
CA THR A 225 -15.57 -24.33 -10.26
C THR A 225 -15.46 -24.36 -8.74
N ILE A 226 -15.92 -23.29 -8.08
CA ILE A 226 -16.00 -23.23 -6.61
C ILE A 226 -17.43 -23.58 -6.18
N GLU A 227 -17.58 -24.71 -5.50
CA GLU A 227 -18.86 -25.20 -4.96
C GLU A 227 -18.68 -25.50 -3.46
N ASP A 228 -19.52 -24.87 -2.62
CA ASP A 228 -19.49 -25.02 -1.16
C ASP A 228 -18.08 -24.87 -0.52
N GLY A 229 -17.23 -24.01 -1.11
CA GLY A 229 -15.87 -23.74 -0.65
C GLY A 229 -14.79 -24.72 -1.14
N PHE A 230 -15.18 -25.74 -1.91
CA PHE A 230 -14.28 -26.71 -2.53
C PHE A 230 -14.00 -26.38 -4.00
N LEU A 231 -12.81 -26.74 -4.48
CA LEU A 231 -12.42 -26.59 -5.88
C LEU A 231 -12.72 -27.87 -6.66
N ILE A 232 -13.45 -27.74 -7.76
CA ILE A 232 -13.73 -28.81 -8.71
C ILE A 232 -13.06 -28.44 -10.04
N GLU A 233 -12.23 -29.33 -10.57
CA GLU A 233 -11.50 -29.09 -11.81
C GLU A 233 -12.16 -29.76 -13.01
N SER A 234 -12.18 -29.08 -14.15
CA SER A 234 -12.62 -29.61 -15.44
C SER A 234 -11.77 -29.06 -16.60
N PRO A 235 -11.70 -29.74 -17.75
CA PRO A 235 -10.98 -29.25 -18.91
C PRO A 235 -11.69 -28.02 -19.51
N GLY A 236 -10.92 -27.03 -19.97
CA GLY A 236 -11.43 -25.90 -20.75
C GLY A 236 -11.32 -26.12 -22.26
N GLU A 237 -11.85 -25.17 -23.04
CA GLU A 237 -11.89 -25.25 -24.51
C GLU A 237 -10.61 -24.71 -25.19
N ALA A 238 -9.81 -23.92 -24.47
CA ALA A 238 -8.59 -23.26 -24.96
C ALA A 238 -8.82 -22.45 -26.25
N SER A 239 -9.97 -21.80 -26.37
CA SER A 239 -10.42 -21.08 -27.56
C SER A 239 -9.78 -19.69 -27.71
N GLY A 240 -9.87 -19.12 -28.91
CA GLY A 240 -9.46 -17.74 -29.20
C GLY A 240 -8.12 -17.63 -29.93
N GLU A 241 -7.99 -16.58 -30.74
CA GLU A 241 -6.76 -16.30 -31.49
C GLU A 241 -5.86 -15.31 -30.74
N PRO A 242 -4.55 -15.58 -30.63
CA PRO A 242 -3.61 -14.69 -29.94
C PRO A 242 -3.46 -13.37 -30.71
N SER A 243 -3.51 -12.25 -29.99
CA SER A 243 -3.21 -10.93 -30.55
C SER A 243 -1.71 -10.69 -30.68
N ASN A 244 -1.33 -9.67 -31.46
CA ASN A 244 0.04 -9.18 -31.50
C ASN A 244 0.36 -8.39 -30.23
N LEU A 245 1.20 -8.97 -29.38
CA LEU A 245 1.74 -8.30 -28.19
C LEU A 245 2.97 -7.44 -28.55
N PRO A 246 3.22 -6.36 -27.79
CA PRO A 246 4.42 -5.54 -27.97
C PRO A 246 5.71 -6.34 -27.77
N ALA A 247 6.82 -5.76 -28.25
CA ALA A 247 8.15 -6.30 -28.00
C ALA A 247 8.47 -6.31 -26.51
N THR A 248 9.16 -7.35 -26.06
CA THR A 248 9.58 -7.52 -24.67
C THR A 248 10.71 -6.55 -24.31
N ILE A 249 10.89 -6.34 -23.01
CA ILE A 249 11.90 -5.48 -22.41
C ILE A 249 12.62 -6.31 -21.34
N GLN A 250 13.95 -6.22 -21.31
CA GLN A 250 14.74 -6.83 -20.24
C GLN A 250 14.32 -6.24 -18.89
N SER A 251 13.97 -7.12 -17.96
CA SER A 251 13.62 -6.71 -16.61
C SER A 251 14.86 -6.22 -15.85
N SER A 252 14.72 -5.08 -15.18
CA SER A 252 15.68 -4.56 -14.22
C SER A 252 15.28 -4.93 -12.79
N GLU A 253 16.10 -4.52 -11.80
CA GLU A 253 15.80 -4.76 -10.39
C GLU A 253 14.43 -4.20 -9.98
N LYS A 254 13.72 -4.97 -9.16
CA LYS A 254 12.40 -4.61 -8.63
C LYS A 254 12.53 -3.36 -7.76
N ARG A 255 11.70 -2.36 -8.03
CA ARG A 255 11.72 -1.06 -7.34
C ARG A 255 10.38 -0.73 -6.66
N ALA A 256 9.71 -1.75 -6.09
CA ALA A 256 8.38 -1.61 -5.51
C ALA A 256 8.31 -0.49 -4.45
N ILE A 257 9.16 -0.56 -3.42
CA ILE A 257 9.17 0.41 -2.31
C ILE A 257 9.50 1.82 -2.81
N SER A 258 10.53 1.98 -3.65
CA SER A 258 10.89 3.30 -4.20
C SER A 258 9.81 3.87 -5.13
N SER A 259 9.03 3.01 -5.81
CA SER A 259 7.91 3.42 -6.64
C SER A 259 6.71 3.84 -5.78
N LEU A 260 6.47 3.12 -4.68
CA LEU A 260 5.46 3.46 -3.67
C LEU A 260 5.74 4.82 -3.02
N ILE A 261 6.98 5.06 -2.55
CA ILE A 261 7.35 6.33 -1.94
C ILE A 261 7.20 7.48 -2.94
N ARG A 262 7.70 7.31 -4.17
CA ARG A 262 7.52 8.32 -5.24
C ARG A 262 6.05 8.57 -5.57
N TRP A 263 5.24 7.52 -5.62
CA TRP A 263 3.79 7.63 -5.81
C TRP A 263 3.16 8.44 -4.68
N SER A 264 3.44 8.11 -3.41
CA SER A 264 2.90 8.81 -2.24
C SER A 264 3.25 10.29 -2.25
N ILE A 265 4.51 10.64 -2.57
CA ILE A 265 4.96 12.04 -2.67
C ILE A 265 4.22 12.76 -3.80
N ARG A 266 4.05 12.14 -4.97
CA ARG A 266 3.32 12.75 -6.09
C ARG A 266 1.85 13.02 -5.75
N MET A 267 1.19 12.07 -5.09
CA MET A 267 -0.19 12.25 -4.64
C MET A 267 -0.30 13.46 -3.70
N GLU A 268 0.64 13.61 -2.77
CA GLU A 268 0.65 14.72 -1.83
C GLU A 268 0.96 16.07 -2.50
N LEU A 269 1.91 16.11 -3.44
CA LEU A 269 2.21 17.34 -4.20
C LEU A 269 1.03 17.79 -5.08
N ARG A 270 0.24 16.84 -5.58
CA ARG A 270 -0.91 17.11 -6.45
C ARG A 270 -2.15 17.55 -5.66
N ASN A 271 -2.39 16.93 -4.52
CA ASN A 271 -3.52 17.23 -3.66
C ASN A 271 -3.08 17.06 -2.20
N PRO A 272 -2.67 18.13 -1.49
CA PRO A 272 -2.01 18.06 -0.18
C PRO A 272 -2.99 17.79 0.97
N ILE A 273 -3.82 16.77 0.84
CA ILE A 273 -4.84 16.39 1.83
C ILE A 273 -4.19 16.02 3.16
N GLU A 274 -3.05 15.32 3.14
CA GLU A 274 -2.34 14.91 4.36
C GLU A 274 -1.86 16.15 5.13
N THR A 275 -1.18 17.05 4.43
CA THR A 275 -0.62 18.28 5.01
C THR A 275 -1.74 19.19 5.53
N VAL A 276 -2.79 19.43 4.75
CA VAL A 276 -3.92 20.29 5.15
C VAL A 276 -4.70 19.68 6.31
N GLY A 277 -4.96 18.36 6.25
CA GLY A 277 -5.69 17.62 7.28
C GLY A 277 -5.01 17.67 8.65
N ARG A 278 -3.67 17.64 8.69
CA ARG A 278 -2.88 17.72 9.93
C ARG A 278 -2.57 19.17 10.35
N ALA A 279 -2.41 20.10 9.40
CA ALA A 279 -2.11 21.50 9.71
C ALA A 279 -3.30 22.22 10.35
N THR A 280 -4.53 21.90 9.94
CA THR A 280 -5.75 22.53 10.47
C THR A 280 -5.89 22.37 12.00
N PRO A 281 -5.86 21.16 12.58
CA PRO A 281 -5.93 21.00 14.03
C PRO A 281 -4.70 21.57 14.75
N ALA A 282 -3.53 21.58 14.10
CA ALA A 282 -2.33 22.22 14.65
C ALA A 282 -2.51 23.74 14.80
N ILE A 283 -3.03 24.42 13.78
CA ILE A 283 -3.31 25.86 13.83
C ILE A 283 -4.35 26.18 14.92
N VAL A 284 -5.40 25.37 15.03
CA VAL A 284 -6.39 25.50 16.11
C VAL A 284 -5.71 25.37 17.47
N ALA A 285 -4.82 24.39 17.65
CA ALA A 285 -4.08 24.21 18.89
C ALA A 285 -3.16 25.39 19.22
N ILE A 286 -2.50 26.00 18.23
CA ILE A 286 -1.69 27.22 18.42
C ILE A 286 -2.58 28.35 18.94
N LEU A 287 -3.73 28.59 18.29
CA LEU A 287 -4.65 29.66 18.66
C LEU A 287 -5.24 29.47 20.07
N LEU A 288 -5.59 28.23 20.43
CA LEU A 288 -6.07 27.91 21.77
C LEU A 288 -4.97 28.09 22.82
N SER A 289 -3.75 27.63 22.52
CA SER A 289 -2.60 27.81 23.42
C SER A 289 -2.28 29.28 23.64
N TYR A 290 -2.36 30.09 22.58
CA TYR A 290 -2.19 31.54 22.66
C TYR A 290 -3.27 32.19 23.52
N ALA A 291 -4.54 31.84 23.31
CA ALA A 291 -5.65 32.34 24.12
C ALA A 291 -5.51 31.98 25.60
N LEU A 292 -4.99 30.79 25.92
CA LEU A 292 -4.71 30.38 27.29
C LEU A 292 -3.58 31.19 27.93
N LEU A 293 -2.61 31.68 27.16
CA LEU A 293 -1.48 32.45 27.68
C LEU A 293 -1.71 33.96 27.73
N MET A 294 -2.67 34.51 26.96
CA MET A 294 -2.91 35.96 26.87
C MET A 294 -3.14 36.66 28.22
N ASP A 295 -3.73 35.96 29.18
CA ASP A 295 -4.08 36.50 30.50
C ASP A 295 -3.13 36.04 31.63
N PHE A 296 -2.08 35.26 31.30
CA PHE A 296 -1.11 34.78 32.29
C PHE A 296 0.15 35.64 32.29
N ASP A 297 0.50 36.16 33.47
CA ASP A 297 1.81 36.78 33.70
C ASP A 297 2.87 35.67 33.80
N LEU A 298 3.41 35.29 32.63
CA LEU A 298 4.43 34.26 32.43
C LEU A 298 5.76 34.55 33.17
N GLN A 299 5.90 35.70 33.83
CA GLN A 299 7.05 35.99 34.69
C GLN A 299 7.19 35.03 35.90
N SER A 300 6.19 34.17 36.14
CA SER A 300 6.20 33.11 37.16
C SER A 300 6.42 31.68 36.61
N HIS A 301 7.46 31.48 35.79
CA HIS A 301 8.26 30.25 35.62
C HIS A 301 7.57 28.86 35.70
N ASP A 302 6.55 28.57 34.88
CA ASP A 302 6.25 27.18 34.51
C ASP A 302 6.75 26.89 33.10
N SER A 303 8.07 26.69 32.98
CA SER A 303 8.75 26.34 31.72
C SER A 303 8.19 25.05 31.11
N ARG A 304 7.67 24.16 31.96
CA ARG A 304 7.04 22.90 31.56
C ARG A 304 5.68 23.14 30.91
N LEU A 305 4.84 24.02 31.47
CA LEU A 305 3.59 24.42 30.84
C LEU A 305 3.84 25.10 29.48
N LEU A 306 4.82 26.01 29.40
CA LEU A 306 5.18 26.65 28.14
C LEU A 306 5.67 25.63 27.11
N ALA A 307 6.58 24.73 27.49
CA ALA A 307 7.06 23.66 26.63
C ALA A 307 5.93 22.77 26.11
N ALA A 308 4.99 22.39 26.99
CA ALA A 308 3.83 21.58 26.61
C ALA A 308 2.95 22.29 25.58
N LEU A 309 2.65 23.58 25.80
CA LEU A 309 1.84 24.39 24.89
C LEU A 309 2.55 24.66 23.55
N VAL A 310 3.88 24.78 23.54
CA VAL A 310 4.67 24.93 22.32
C VAL A 310 4.69 23.65 21.49
N LEU A 311 4.79 22.48 22.12
CA LEU A 311 4.84 21.20 21.42
C LEU A 311 3.46 20.63 21.08
N ALA A 312 2.41 21.00 21.81
CA ALA A 312 1.06 20.46 21.65
C ALA A 312 0.52 20.56 20.21
N PRO A 313 0.69 21.67 19.47
CA PRO A 313 0.27 21.75 18.07
C PRO A 313 0.95 20.72 17.16
N ALA A 314 2.27 20.54 17.31
CA ALA A 314 3.03 19.57 16.51
C ALA A 314 2.67 18.13 16.89
N PHE A 315 2.41 17.87 18.18
CA PHE A 315 1.91 16.60 18.66
C PHE A 315 0.53 16.27 18.09
N ILE A 316 -0.42 17.21 18.15
CA ILE A 316 -1.77 17.07 17.60
C ILE A 316 -1.71 16.81 16.09
N ALA A 317 -0.86 17.54 15.36
CA ALA A 317 -0.63 17.28 13.93
C ALA A 317 -0.12 15.85 13.68
N SER A 318 0.76 15.36 14.56
CA SER A 318 1.41 14.05 14.42
C SER A 318 0.47 12.88 14.71
N ILE A 319 -0.47 13.03 15.67
CA ILE A 319 -1.43 11.98 16.03
C ILE A 319 -2.72 11.99 15.19
N SER A 320 -2.96 13.07 14.45
CA SER A 320 -4.13 13.22 13.59
C SER A 320 -4.17 12.13 12.51
N SER A 321 -5.38 11.67 12.18
CA SER A 321 -5.56 10.58 11.21
C SER A 321 -4.95 10.92 9.86
N PRO A 322 -4.10 10.04 9.29
CA PRO A 322 -3.50 10.30 8.00
C PRO A 322 -4.50 10.19 6.85
N ALA A 323 -4.41 11.11 5.90
CA ALA A 323 -5.16 11.03 4.64
C ALA A 323 -4.72 9.85 3.76
N ILE A 324 -3.51 9.30 3.97
CA ILE A 324 -3.06 8.11 3.23
C ILE A 324 -3.98 6.91 3.47
N VAL A 325 -4.59 6.78 4.65
CA VAL A 325 -5.52 5.68 4.96
C VAL A 325 -6.75 5.75 4.06
N SER A 326 -7.31 6.94 3.85
CA SER A 326 -8.46 7.11 2.96
C SER A 326 -8.08 6.86 1.50
N ARG A 327 -6.91 7.33 1.05
CA ARG A 327 -6.38 7.05 -0.30
C ARG A 327 -6.21 5.56 -0.55
N LEU A 328 -5.68 4.81 0.43
CA LEU A 328 -5.47 3.36 0.30
C LEU A 328 -6.79 2.59 0.32
N SER A 329 -7.82 3.10 1.01
CA SER A 329 -9.16 2.50 0.99
C SER A 329 -9.91 2.70 -0.34
N GLU A 330 -9.47 3.65 -1.17
CA GLU A 330 -10.13 3.94 -2.44
C GLU A 330 -9.94 2.81 -3.45
N SER A 331 -11.04 2.16 -3.84
CA SER A 331 -11.08 1.20 -4.97
C SER A 331 -10.00 0.10 -4.90
N ASP A 332 -9.75 -0.41 -3.70
CA ASP A 332 -8.72 -1.44 -3.40
C ASP A 332 -7.26 -1.02 -3.73
N CYS A 333 -6.95 0.28 -3.82
CA CYS A 333 -5.60 0.77 -4.10
C CYS A 333 -4.56 0.24 -3.09
N GLY A 334 -4.90 0.26 -1.80
CA GLY A 334 -4.06 -0.27 -0.74
C GLY A 334 -3.82 -1.76 -0.87
N ARG A 335 -4.83 -2.53 -1.28
CA ARG A 335 -4.71 -3.98 -1.48
C ARG A 335 -3.82 -4.31 -2.67
N TRP A 336 -3.89 -3.51 -3.74
CA TRP A 336 -2.97 -3.65 -4.86
C TRP A 336 -1.52 -3.38 -4.44
N TRP A 337 -1.27 -2.30 -3.69
CA TRP A 337 0.07 -1.99 -3.17
C TRP A 337 0.57 -3.07 -2.21
N ASP A 338 -0.30 -3.57 -1.34
CA ASP A 338 0.01 -4.64 -0.42
C ASP A 338 0.41 -5.92 -1.18
N ALA A 339 -0.30 -6.27 -2.26
CA ALA A 339 0.04 -7.41 -3.10
C ALA A 339 1.43 -7.31 -3.73
N VAL A 340 1.79 -6.13 -4.26
CA VAL A 340 3.01 -5.97 -5.06
C VAL A 340 4.25 -5.56 -4.25
N ALA A 341 4.07 -4.86 -3.12
CA ALA A 341 5.16 -4.49 -2.21
C ALA A 341 5.33 -5.48 -1.05
N GLY A 342 4.35 -6.35 -0.81
CA GLY A 342 4.39 -7.39 0.22
C GLY A 342 4.50 -6.81 1.64
N PRO A 343 5.25 -7.46 2.56
CA PRO A 343 5.32 -7.05 3.96
C PRO A 343 5.91 -5.64 4.17
N MET A 344 6.59 -5.08 3.17
CA MET A 344 7.19 -3.75 3.25
C MET A 344 6.23 -2.60 2.91
N ALA A 345 4.99 -2.90 2.50
CA ALA A 345 3.99 -1.89 2.16
C ALA A 345 3.64 -0.98 3.36
N ARG A 346 3.22 -1.59 4.49
CA ARG A 346 2.85 -0.86 5.73
C ARG A 346 4.00 0.03 6.26
N PRO A 347 5.25 -0.46 6.44
CA PRO A 347 6.33 0.41 6.89
C PRO A 347 6.61 1.55 5.90
N ALA A 348 6.57 1.29 4.58
CA ALA A 348 6.77 2.35 3.59
C ALA A 348 5.69 3.44 3.68
N PHE A 349 4.41 3.06 3.82
CA PHE A 349 3.31 4.01 3.99
C PHE A 349 3.35 4.74 5.32
N SER A 350 3.79 4.11 6.40
CA SER A 350 3.93 4.77 7.70
C SER A 350 4.92 5.94 7.66
N ILE A 351 5.96 5.82 6.83
CA ILE A 351 6.96 6.87 6.62
C ILE A 351 6.41 7.92 5.66
N SER A 352 5.91 7.50 4.48
CA SER A 352 5.47 8.44 3.45
C SER A 352 4.20 9.21 3.82
N GLY A 353 3.35 8.63 4.66
CA GLY A 353 2.11 9.22 5.15
C GLY A 353 2.24 10.03 6.45
N ALA A 354 3.42 10.12 7.06
CA ALA A 354 3.59 10.79 8.35
C ALA A 354 3.64 12.33 8.30
N SER A 355 3.55 12.94 7.11
CA SER A 355 3.83 14.38 6.91
C SER A 355 5.10 14.81 7.64
N ILE A 356 6.19 14.06 7.44
CA ILE A 356 7.42 14.14 8.25
C ILE A 356 7.96 15.58 8.38
N ILE A 357 7.72 16.45 7.40
CA ILE A 357 8.21 17.83 7.43
C ILE A 357 7.37 18.72 8.37
N LEU A 358 6.08 18.43 8.60
CA LEU A 358 5.13 19.32 9.26
C LEU A 358 5.44 19.62 10.75
N PRO A 359 5.94 18.67 11.58
CA PRO A 359 6.22 18.95 12.99
C PRO A 359 7.24 20.08 13.22
N ILE A 360 8.26 20.21 12.36
CA ILE A 360 9.29 21.24 12.49
C ILE A 360 8.72 22.67 12.35
N PRO A 361 8.14 23.09 11.21
CA PRO A 361 7.62 24.44 11.04
C PRO A 361 6.49 24.74 12.01
N VAL A 362 5.66 23.75 12.39
CA VAL A 362 4.60 23.93 13.39
C VAL A 362 5.19 24.23 14.77
N THR A 363 6.23 23.51 15.20
CA THR A 363 6.89 23.74 16.50
C THR A 363 7.53 25.13 16.55
N TYR A 364 8.24 25.53 15.49
CA TYR A 364 8.82 26.87 15.38
C TYR A 364 7.77 27.97 15.37
N LEU A 365 6.69 27.80 14.58
CA LEU A 365 5.58 28.74 14.56
C LEU A 365 4.92 28.87 15.94
N SER A 366 4.73 27.74 16.64
CA SER A 366 4.17 27.74 17.98
C SER A 366 5.06 28.48 18.97
N TRP A 367 6.39 28.30 18.93
CA TRP A 367 7.31 29.08 19.74
C TRP A 367 7.17 30.58 19.47
N LEU A 368 7.22 31.00 18.21
CA LEU A 368 7.13 32.41 17.83
C LEU A 368 5.82 33.09 18.27
N VAL A 369 4.73 32.34 18.34
CA VAL A 369 3.41 32.85 18.77
C VAL A 369 3.31 32.91 20.30
N LEU A 370 3.91 31.96 21.02
CA LEU A 370 3.71 31.77 22.46
C LEU A 370 4.83 32.35 23.33
N SER A 371 6.03 32.59 22.78
CA SER A 371 7.21 33.02 23.53
C SER A 371 7.17 34.49 24.01
N GLY A 372 6.07 35.22 23.79
CA GLY A 372 6.03 36.68 23.75
C GLY A 372 6.76 37.44 24.88
N SER A 373 6.67 37.00 26.13
CA SER A 373 7.30 37.65 27.29
C SER A 373 8.60 37.00 27.78
N VAL A 374 9.11 36.00 27.05
CA VAL A 374 10.38 35.32 27.35
C VAL A 374 11.55 36.25 27.01
N ASP A 375 12.61 36.22 27.82
CA ASP A 375 13.82 37.00 27.58
C ASP A 375 14.46 36.69 26.21
N ASP A 376 14.99 37.72 25.55
CA ASP A 376 15.53 37.61 24.19
C ASP A 376 16.72 36.63 24.13
N GLN A 377 17.55 36.53 25.19
CA GLN A 377 18.67 35.59 25.22
C GLN A 377 18.17 34.15 25.27
N VAL A 378 17.25 33.86 26.18
CA VAL A 378 16.61 32.53 26.31
C VAL A 378 15.89 32.16 25.01
N SER A 379 15.15 33.09 24.41
CA SER A 379 14.46 32.86 23.15
C SER A 379 15.41 32.52 22.00
N SER A 380 16.54 33.22 21.90
CA SER A 380 17.56 32.95 20.88
C SER A 380 18.20 31.57 21.04
N GLU A 381 18.43 31.14 22.28
CA GLU A 381 18.99 29.83 22.58
C GLU A 381 18.00 28.70 22.27
N VAL A 382 16.74 28.82 22.70
CA VAL A 382 15.70 27.84 22.40
C VAL A 382 15.53 27.67 20.89
N LEU A 383 15.47 28.76 20.12
CA LEU A 383 15.33 28.71 18.66
C LEU A 383 16.47 27.95 17.97
N ALA A 384 17.69 27.97 18.52
CA ALA A 384 18.83 27.24 17.99
C ALA A 384 18.72 25.72 18.16
N TRP A 385 17.95 25.26 19.16
CA TRP A 385 17.87 23.85 19.56
C TRP A 385 16.49 23.22 19.39
N LEU A 386 15.46 24.02 19.11
CA LEU A 386 14.07 23.58 18.96
C LEU A 386 13.87 22.49 17.89
N TRP A 387 14.76 22.42 16.91
CA TRP A 387 14.77 21.37 15.90
C TRP A 387 15.02 19.96 16.48
N ILE A 388 15.67 19.81 17.65
CA ILE A 388 15.94 18.51 18.26
C ILE A 388 14.63 17.86 18.78
N PRO A 389 13.84 18.51 19.67
CA PRO A 389 12.51 17.99 20.02
C PRO A 389 11.58 17.85 18.82
N ALA A 390 11.64 18.78 17.86
CA ALA A 390 10.81 18.71 16.66
C ALA A 390 11.18 17.54 15.73
N LEU A 391 12.46 17.15 15.67
CA LEU A 391 12.93 15.97 14.95
C LEU A 391 12.39 14.69 15.60
N ALA A 392 12.45 14.58 16.94
CA ALA A 392 11.88 13.44 17.65
C ALA A 392 10.34 13.36 17.48
N MET A 393 9.66 14.50 17.28
CA MET A 393 8.24 14.53 16.91
C MET A 393 7.96 13.89 15.54
N MET A 394 8.94 13.87 14.62
CA MET A 394 8.82 13.19 13.33
C MET A 394 8.73 11.67 13.51
N ASP A 395 9.53 11.10 14.42
CA ASP A 395 9.47 9.68 14.75
C ASP A 395 8.12 9.32 15.37
N LEU A 396 7.58 10.21 16.21
CA LEU A 396 6.24 10.09 16.78
C LEU A 396 5.16 10.09 15.68
N ALA A 397 5.26 10.97 14.70
CA ALA A 397 4.34 11.02 13.56
C ALA A 397 4.38 9.73 12.72
N ILE A 398 5.56 9.15 12.51
CA ILE A 398 5.74 7.87 11.81
C ILE A 398 5.09 6.72 12.60
N ALA A 399 5.33 6.67 13.92
CA ALA A 399 4.75 5.66 14.80
C ALA A 399 3.21 5.76 14.84
N SER A 400 2.67 6.98 14.97
CA SER A 400 1.22 7.21 14.93
C SER A 400 0.60 6.79 13.60
N THR A 401 1.25 7.12 12.48
CA THR A 401 0.77 6.73 11.14
C THR A 401 0.75 5.20 11.00
N ALA A 402 1.76 4.49 11.52
CA ALA A 402 1.76 3.02 11.55
C ALA A 402 0.61 2.44 12.39
N LEU A 403 0.28 3.05 13.53
CA LEU A 403 -0.87 2.63 14.35
C LEU A 403 -2.20 2.82 13.61
N HIS A 404 -2.38 3.95 12.91
CA HIS A 404 -3.57 4.17 12.08
C HIS A 404 -3.69 3.14 10.95
N LEU A 405 -2.57 2.82 10.28
CA LEU A 405 -2.54 1.78 9.23
C LEU A 405 -2.85 0.38 9.80
N LEU A 406 -2.28 0.03 10.96
CA LEU A 406 -2.59 -1.23 11.63
C LEU A 406 -4.10 -1.35 11.92
N VAL A 407 -4.73 -0.28 12.42
CA VAL A 407 -6.17 -0.30 12.72
C VAL A 407 -7.03 -0.34 11.45
N SER A 408 -6.60 0.30 10.36
CA SER A 408 -7.32 0.21 9.09
C SER A 408 -7.33 -1.19 8.49
N ASP A 409 -6.32 -2.00 8.80
CA ASP A 409 -6.22 -3.39 8.34
C ASP A 409 -7.10 -4.35 9.16
N LEU A 410 -7.59 -3.94 10.33
CA LEU A 410 -8.47 -4.77 11.16
C LEU A 410 -9.84 -4.98 10.49
N SER A 411 -10.35 -6.20 10.56
CA SER A 411 -11.63 -6.62 9.95
C SER A 411 -12.85 -5.80 10.39
N ARG A 412 -12.75 -5.06 11.50
CA ARG A 412 -13.73 -4.09 11.99
C ARG A 412 -13.06 -2.72 12.18
N SER A 413 -12.72 -2.08 11.07
CA SER A 413 -12.13 -0.74 11.04
C SER A 413 -12.98 0.36 11.70
N SER A 414 -14.27 0.10 11.97
CA SER A 414 -15.18 1.01 12.67
C SER A 414 -15.24 0.83 14.18
N ALA A 415 -14.58 -0.18 14.74
CA ALA A 415 -14.44 -0.28 16.20
C ALA A 415 -13.50 0.83 16.70
N ALA A 416 -13.49 1.09 18.00
CA ALA A 416 -12.77 2.20 18.61
C ALA A 416 -11.26 2.00 18.95
N PRO A 417 -10.45 1.08 18.37
CA PRO A 417 -9.10 0.84 18.89
C PRO A 417 -8.08 1.91 18.47
N ALA A 418 -8.26 2.62 17.35
CA ALA A 418 -7.29 3.65 16.93
C ALA A 418 -7.05 4.75 17.98
N PRO A 419 -8.09 5.42 18.52
CA PRO A 419 -7.90 6.40 19.58
C PRO A 419 -7.26 5.83 20.85
N LEU A 420 -7.57 4.58 21.20
CA LEU A 420 -7.03 3.93 22.41
C LEU A 420 -5.54 3.59 22.27
N LEU A 421 -5.10 3.13 21.09
CA LEU A 421 -3.69 2.82 20.84
C LEU A 421 -2.82 4.08 20.79
N LEU A 422 -3.38 5.21 20.32
CA LEU A 422 -2.66 6.49 20.27
C LEU A 422 -2.33 7.07 21.65
N VAL A 423 -3.00 6.64 22.71
CA VAL A 423 -2.68 7.07 24.10
C VAL A 423 -1.24 6.76 24.46
N VAL A 424 -0.66 5.68 23.90
CA VAL A 424 0.75 5.32 24.11
C VAL A 424 1.70 6.42 23.62
N MET A 425 1.28 7.24 22.65
CA MET A 425 2.07 8.38 22.13
C MET A 425 2.15 9.57 23.08
N VAL A 426 1.34 9.59 24.14
CA VAL A 426 1.44 10.64 25.17
C VAL A 426 2.78 10.55 25.90
N TRP A 427 3.34 9.36 26.10
CA TRP A 427 4.61 9.23 26.85
C TRP A 427 5.80 9.88 26.13
N PRO A 428 6.10 9.57 24.85
CA PRO A 428 7.11 10.31 24.09
C PRO A 428 6.89 11.83 24.11
N PHE A 429 5.63 12.29 24.04
CA PHE A 429 5.32 13.72 24.13
C PHE A 429 5.70 14.35 25.48
N LEU A 430 5.48 13.65 26.60
CA LEU A 430 5.90 14.12 27.92
C LEU A 430 7.42 14.21 28.04
N GLU A 431 8.16 13.24 27.51
CA GLU A 431 9.63 13.28 27.47
C GLU A 431 10.15 14.48 26.65
N LEU A 432 9.50 14.80 25.52
CA LEU A 432 9.85 15.98 24.72
C LEU A 432 9.51 17.29 25.42
N THR A 433 8.42 17.31 26.20
CA THR A 433 8.04 18.45 27.04
C THR A 433 9.10 18.70 28.11
N ASP A 434 9.56 17.64 28.79
CA ASP A 434 10.61 17.73 29.81
C ASP A 434 11.95 18.16 29.18
N ALA A 435 12.27 17.67 27.99
CA ALA A 435 13.44 18.09 27.22
C ALA A 435 13.41 19.59 26.90
N LEU A 436 12.31 20.09 26.35
CA LEU A 436 12.17 21.50 25.98
C LEU A 436 12.12 22.41 27.21
N SER A 437 11.47 21.98 28.29
CA SER A 437 11.50 22.68 29.59
C SER A 437 12.93 22.84 30.10
N SER A 438 13.74 21.79 30.04
CA SER A 438 15.16 21.87 30.41
C SER A 438 15.95 22.84 29.52
N ILE A 439 15.67 22.89 28.21
CA ILE A 439 16.31 23.84 27.28
C ILE A 439 15.91 25.28 27.62
N ILE A 440 14.66 25.52 27.99
CA ILE A 440 14.17 26.85 28.40
C ILE A 440 14.85 27.31 29.69
N ASP A 441 14.99 26.43 30.69
CA ASP A 441 15.51 26.81 32.00
C ASP A 441 17.04 26.88 32.07
N ASN A 442 17.72 25.93 31.42
CA ASN A 442 19.16 25.72 31.60
C ASN A 442 19.96 25.84 30.30
N GLY A 443 19.31 26.08 29.16
CA GLY A 443 19.94 26.00 27.86
C GLY A 443 20.23 24.56 27.42
N MET A 444 20.92 24.41 26.29
CA MET A 444 21.24 23.08 25.76
C MET A 444 22.48 22.48 26.42
N THR A 445 22.30 21.36 27.11
CA THR A 445 23.38 20.59 27.74
C THR A 445 23.64 19.28 26.98
N TRP A 446 24.91 18.87 26.96
CA TRP A 446 25.40 17.70 26.20
C TRP A 446 25.75 16.51 27.10
N GLY A 447 25.21 16.48 28.32
CA GLY A 447 25.41 15.37 29.23
C GLY A 447 24.77 14.08 28.70
N LEU A 448 25.30 12.93 29.11
CA LEU A 448 24.69 11.62 28.86
C LEU A 448 23.90 11.10 30.07
N SER A 449 23.66 11.96 31.07
CA SER A 449 22.80 11.64 32.21
C SER A 449 21.34 11.52 31.80
N ILE A 450 20.61 10.70 32.55
CA ILE A 450 19.16 10.66 32.48
C ILE A 450 18.64 12.05 32.87
N HIS A 451 17.63 12.56 32.15
CA HIS A 451 17.06 13.92 32.24
C HIS A 451 17.82 15.04 31.52
N GLU A 452 18.92 14.74 30.83
CA GLU A 452 19.53 15.69 29.89
C GLU A 452 18.68 15.82 28.61
N PRO A 453 18.53 17.03 28.04
CA PRO A 453 17.58 17.31 26.96
C PRO A 453 17.83 16.47 25.71
N LEU A 454 19.11 16.21 25.38
CA LEU A 454 19.46 15.35 24.25
C LEU A 454 19.03 13.89 24.51
N VAL A 455 19.31 13.39 25.70
CA VAL A 455 19.02 12.00 26.08
C VAL A 455 17.52 11.77 26.15
N THR A 456 16.74 12.70 26.71
CA THR A 456 15.27 12.63 26.75
C THR A 456 14.66 12.64 25.35
N CYS A 457 15.18 13.45 24.40
CA CYS A 457 14.74 13.39 23.01
C CYS A 457 15.07 12.03 22.34
N ILE A 458 16.24 11.45 22.62
CA ILE A 458 16.61 10.13 22.12
C ILE A 458 15.68 9.05 22.71
N VAL A 459 15.37 9.12 24.00
CA VAL A 459 14.44 8.20 24.66
C VAL A 459 13.04 8.31 24.04
N ALA A 460 12.55 9.52 23.80
CA ALA A 460 11.27 9.74 23.12
C ALA A 460 11.24 9.09 21.72
N SER A 461 12.29 9.33 20.92
CA SER A 461 12.46 8.72 19.58
C SER A 461 12.51 7.19 19.65
N LEU A 462 13.25 6.61 20.60
CA LEU A 462 13.33 5.16 20.81
C LEU A 462 11.96 4.56 21.18
N LEU A 463 11.21 5.22 22.05
CA LEU A 463 9.86 4.78 22.41
C LEU A 463 8.92 4.82 21.20
N SER A 464 8.95 5.89 20.41
CA SER A 464 8.21 5.99 19.15
C SER A 464 8.63 4.88 18.17
N ALA A 465 9.92 4.60 18.03
CA ALA A 465 10.43 3.55 17.16
C ALA A 465 9.98 2.14 17.61
N LEU A 466 9.94 1.87 18.91
CA LEU A 466 9.42 0.60 19.45
C LEU A 466 7.93 0.43 19.16
N VAL A 467 7.14 1.49 19.31
CA VAL A 467 5.72 1.47 18.96
C VAL A 467 5.53 1.27 17.46
N TRP A 468 6.28 1.99 16.63
CA TRP A 468 6.29 1.80 15.18
C TRP A 468 6.62 0.34 14.80
N LEU A 469 7.68 -0.22 15.39
CA LEU A 469 8.09 -1.60 15.14
C LEU A 469 6.97 -2.58 15.53
N SER A 470 6.31 -2.36 16.68
CA SER A 470 5.18 -3.19 17.09
C SER A 470 4.02 -3.09 16.10
N ALA A 471 3.69 -1.91 15.61
CA ALA A 471 2.58 -1.69 14.69
C ALA A 471 2.83 -2.30 13.30
N VAL A 472 4.08 -2.31 12.85
CA VAL A 472 4.47 -2.87 11.55
C VAL A 472 4.64 -4.39 11.60
N LEU A 473 5.14 -4.94 12.70
CA LEU A 473 5.41 -6.38 12.81
C LEU A 473 4.19 -7.22 13.20
N ILE A 474 3.13 -6.64 13.76
CA ILE A 474 1.91 -7.39 14.08
C ILE A 474 1.32 -7.95 12.77
N PRO A 475 1.21 -9.29 12.63
CA PRO A 475 0.68 -9.91 11.43
C PRO A 475 -0.84 -9.68 11.34
N ASP A 476 -1.34 -9.69 10.10
CA ASP A 476 -2.78 -9.59 9.83
C ASP A 476 -3.45 -10.92 10.23
N TYR A 477 -4.48 -10.88 11.09
CA TYR A 477 -5.18 -12.05 11.63
C TYR A 477 -6.63 -12.19 11.18
#